data_AF-A0A951VZL0-F1
#
_entry.id   AF-A0A951VZL0-F1
#
_cell.length_a   1.000
_cell.length_b   1.000
_cell.length_c   1.000
_cell.angle_alpha   90.00
_cell.angle_beta   90.00
_cell.angle_gamma   90.00
#
_symmetry.space_group_name_H-M   'P 1'
#
loop_
_entity.id
_entity.type
_entity.pdbx_description
1 polymer ?
#
loop_
_entity_poly.entity_id
_entity_poly.type
_entity_poly.pdbx_seq_one_letter_code
_entity_poly.pdbx_strand_id
1 'polypeptide(L)'
;MADLIDVEVTYALPHRQLCVKLKLPPESTVRQAIDASGLLASHPEIDLDGENKVGIYAKLARLDTTLRDRDRVEIYRPLIADPKAVRKKRADEGKAMKKGGGSADET
;
A
#
# COMPACT_ATOMS: atom_id res chain seq x y z
N MET A 1 10.89 26.33 -13.48
CA MET A 1 10.04 26.06 -12.30
C MET A 1 9.58 24.63 -12.44
N ALA A 2 9.65 23.83 -11.38
CA ALA A 2 9.06 22.49 -11.43
C ALA A 2 7.54 22.68 -11.34
N ASP A 3 6.83 22.44 -12.43
CA ASP A 3 5.37 22.43 -12.41
C ASP A 3 4.94 21.24 -11.55
N LEU A 4 4.43 21.50 -10.35
CA LEU A 4 3.91 20.47 -9.46
C LEU A 4 2.40 20.45 -9.57
N ILE A 5 1.82 19.27 -9.66
CA ILE A 5 0.38 19.04 -9.61
C ILE A 5 -0.06 18.81 -8.16
N ASP A 6 -1.17 19.42 -7.78
CA ASP A 6 -1.81 19.18 -6.49
C ASP A 6 -2.68 17.93 -6.57
N VAL A 7 -2.40 16.92 -5.77
CA VAL A 7 -3.12 15.64 -5.79
C VAL A 7 -3.51 15.23 -4.37
N GLU A 8 -4.64 14.55 -4.25
CA GLU A 8 -5.15 14.10 -2.96
C GLU A 8 -5.31 12.58 -2.96
N VAL A 9 -4.72 11.91 -1.98
CA VAL A 9 -4.85 10.46 -1.79
C VAL A 9 -5.72 10.19 -0.57
N THR A 10 -6.81 9.47 -0.79
CA THR A 10 -7.81 9.17 0.20
C THR A 10 -7.90 7.67 0.45
N TYR A 11 -7.87 7.27 1.72
CA TYR A 11 -8.12 5.91 2.17
C TYR A 11 -9.30 5.88 3.14
N ALA A 12 -10.37 5.19 2.76
CA ALA A 12 -11.61 5.11 3.52
C ALA A 12 -11.71 3.79 4.30
N LEU A 13 -11.41 3.85 5.61
CA LEU A 13 -11.65 2.77 6.57
C LEU A 13 -13.05 2.92 7.20
N PRO A 14 -13.64 1.83 7.75
CA PRO A 14 -14.96 1.86 8.39
C PRO A 14 -15.12 2.89 9.50
N HIS A 15 -14.02 3.15 10.23
CA HIS A 15 -14.01 3.99 11.42
C HIS A 15 -13.24 5.30 11.20
N ARG A 16 -12.55 5.44 10.06
CA ARG A 16 -11.69 6.60 9.80
C ARG A 16 -11.48 6.82 8.31
N GLN A 17 -11.51 8.08 7.90
CA GLN A 17 -11.05 8.49 6.59
C GLN A 17 -9.68 9.16 6.73
N LEU A 18 -8.75 8.78 5.88
CA LEU A 18 -7.46 9.46 5.74
C LEU A 18 -7.46 10.17 4.39
N CYS A 19 -7.13 11.45 4.40
CA CYS A 19 -6.94 12.27 3.21
C CYS A 19 -5.58 12.93 3.31
N VAL A 20 -4.71 12.68 2.34
CA VAL A 20 -3.35 13.22 2.30
C VAL A 20 -3.20 14.02 1.01
N LYS A 21 -2.92 15.32 1.14
CA LYS A 21 -2.65 16.20 0.02
C LYS A 21 -1.15 16.25 -0.26
N LEU A 22 -0.78 16.01 -1.50
CA LEU A 22 0.60 15.88 -1.97
C LEU A 22 0.80 16.83 -3.15
N LYS A 23 2.05 17.26 -3.33
CA LYS A 23 2.50 17.92 -4.56
C LYS A 23 3.44 16.97 -5.29
N LEU A 24 3.09 16.60 -6.51
CA LEU A 24 3.87 15.67 -7.32
C LEU A 24 4.28 16.30 -8.65
N PRO A 25 5.35 15.80 -9.29
CA PRO A 25 5.64 16.17 -10.67
C PRO A 25 4.46 15.90 -11.61
N PRO A 26 4.36 16.62 -12.73
CA PRO A 26 3.35 16.31 -13.74
C PRO A 26 3.66 14.93 -14.34
N GLU A 27 2.63 14.26 -14.86
CA GLU A 27 2.72 12.87 -15.35
C GLU A 27 3.05 11.83 -14.27
N SER A 28 2.94 12.19 -12.98
CA SER A 28 3.06 11.21 -11.91
C SER A 28 1.91 10.22 -11.95
N THR A 29 2.17 8.95 -11.60
CA THR A 29 1.15 7.91 -11.65
C THR A 29 0.39 7.77 -10.33
N VAL A 30 -0.77 7.10 -10.37
CA VAL A 30 -1.53 6.71 -9.17
C VAL A 30 -0.63 5.98 -8.17
N ARG A 31 0.22 5.05 -8.62
CA ARG A 31 1.18 4.34 -7.77
C ARG A 31 2.11 5.30 -7.04
N GLN A 32 2.73 6.22 -7.77
CA GLN A 32 3.66 7.19 -7.21
C GLN A 32 3.00 8.12 -6.19
N ALA A 33 1.75 8.51 -6.42
CA ALA A 33 1.00 9.29 -5.43
C ALA A 33 0.76 8.50 -4.14
N ILE A 34 0.36 7.24 -4.25
CA ILE A 34 0.13 6.41 -3.06
C ILE A 34 1.43 6.14 -2.31
N ASP A 35 2.53 5.87 -3.03
CA ASP A 35 3.86 5.70 -2.43
C ASP A 35 4.31 6.97 -1.69
N ALA A 36 4.16 8.14 -2.33
CA ALA A 36 4.50 9.44 -1.76
C ALA A 36 3.61 9.85 -0.57
N SER A 37 2.38 9.34 -0.51
CA SER A 37 1.47 9.61 0.61
C SER A 37 1.90 8.97 1.94
N GLY A 38 2.79 7.97 1.89
CA GLY A 38 3.19 7.21 3.08
C GLY A 38 2.09 6.31 3.66
N LEU A 39 0.94 6.19 2.97
CA LEU A 39 -0.16 5.33 3.40
C LEU A 39 0.25 3.85 3.44
N LEU A 40 1.09 3.39 2.51
CA LEU A 40 1.59 2.00 2.52
C LEU A 40 2.46 1.69 3.75
N ALA A 41 3.21 2.67 4.24
CA ALA A 41 4.02 2.52 5.44
C ALA A 41 3.17 2.54 6.71
N SER A 42 2.12 3.36 6.73
CA SER A 42 1.20 3.49 7.87
C SER A 42 0.17 2.37 7.95
N HIS A 43 -0.20 1.79 6.80
CA HIS A 43 -1.22 0.76 6.62
C HIS A 43 -0.68 -0.40 5.80
N PRO A 44 0.06 -1.33 6.43
CA PRO A 44 0.60 -2.50 5.74
C PRO A 44 -0.47 -3.49 5.28
N GLU A 45 -1.75 -3.26 5.62
CA GLU A 45 -2.91 -3.97 5.07
C GLU A 45 -3.29 -3.57 3.64
N ILE A 46 -2.75 -2.45 3.13
CA ILE A 46 -3.01 -2.00 1.75
C ILE A 46 -2.11 -2.79 0.80
N ASP A 47 -2.72 -3.58 -0.08
CA ASP A 47 -2.01 -4.29 -1.15
C ASP A 47 -2.48 -3.81 -2.54
N LEU A 48 -1.74 -2.85 -3.11
CA LEU A 48 -2.05 -2.28 -4.42
C LEU A 48 -1.88 -3.28 -5.57
N ASP A 49 -0.89 -4.17 -5.47
CA ASP A 49 -0.59 -5.16 -6.52
C ASP A 49 -1.51 -6.41 -6.41
N GLY A 50 -2.30 -6.50 -5.33
CA GLY A 50 -3.26 -7.57 -5.07
C GLY A 50 -4.71 -7.18 -5.38
N GLU A 51 -5.57 -7.24 -4.36
CA GLU A 51 -7.01 -7.09 -4.50
C GLU A 51 -7.53 -5.66 -4.27
N ASN A 52 -6.67 -4.73 -3.82
CA ASN A 52 -7.10 -3.36 -3.57
C ASN A 52 -7.39 -2.65 -4.89
N LYS A 53 -8.64 -2.22 -5.05
CA LYS A 53 -9.04 -1.37 -6.17
C LYS A 53 -8.68 0.07 -5.86
N VAL A 54 -8.19 0.77 -6.87
CA VAL A 54 -7.97 2.22 -6.81
C VAL A 54 -8.90 2.92 -7.78
N GLY A 55 -9.27 4.15 -7.44
CA GLY A 55 -10.06 5.01 -8.31
C GLY A 55 -9.56 6.44 -8.31
N ILE A 56 -9.91 7.18 -9.35
CA ILE A 56 -9.74 8.64 -9.43
C ILE A 56 -11.15 9.23 -9.53
N TYR A 57 -11.53 10.12 -8.59
CA TYR A 57 -12.87 10.73 -8.55
C TYR A 57 -14.03 9.73 -8.72
N ALA A 58 -14.13 8.74 -7.84
CA ALA A 58 -15.14 7.68 -7.88
C ALA A 58 -15.18 6.83 -9.17
N LYS A 59 -14.14 6.89 -10.02
CA LYS A 59 -13.98 6.03 -11.19
C LYS A 59 -12.82 5.07 -10.97
N LEU A 60 -13.03 3.78 -11.23
CA LEU A 60 -11.95 2.79 -11.22
C LEU A 60 -10.82 3.19 -12.17
N ALA A 61 -9.60 3.21 -11.65
CA ALA A 61 -8.39 3.58 -12.37
C ALA A 61 -7.33 2.48 -12.19
N ARG A 62 -6.29 2.50 -13.03
CA ARG A 62 -5.13 1.62 -12.88
C ARG A 62 -4.05 2.35 -12.09
N LEU A 63 -3.16 1.58 -11.47
CA LEU A 63 -1.99 2.14 -10.77
C LEU A 63 -1.04 2.92 -11.70
N ASP A 64 -1.01 2.53 -12.99
CA ASP A 64 -0.18 3.17 -14.01
C ASP A 64 -0.86 4.39 -14.66
N THR A 65 -2.08 4.73 -14.25
CA THR A 65 -2.78 5.91 -14.77
C THR A 65 -2.04 7.17 -14.33
N THR A 66 -1.76 8.07 -15.29
CA THR A 66 -1.17 9.38 -15.02
C THR A 66 -2.18 10.30 -14.38
N LEU A 67 -1.73 11.02 -13.35
CA LEU A 67 -2.51 11.98 -12.59
C LEU A 67 -2.38 13.38 -13.18
N ARG A 68 -3.43 14.14 -12.97
CA ARG A 68 -3.55 15.55 -13.35
C ARG A 68 -3.70 16.43 -12.11
N ASP A 69 -3.54 17.72 -12.33
CA ASP A 69 -3.78 18.70 -11.27
C ASP A 69 -5.21 18.56 -10.71
N ARG A 70 -5.30 18.54 -9.39
CA ARG A 70 -6.50 18.36 -8.56
C ARG A 70 -7.13 16.97 -8.64
N ASP A 71 -6.40 15.95 -9.11
CA ASP A 71 -6.89 14.58 -9.04
C ASP A 71 -6.99 14.07 -7.60
N ARG A 72 -8.05 13.31 -7.34
CA ARG A 72 -8.26 12.61 -6.07
C ARG A 72 -8.20 11.12 -6.29
N VAL A 73 -7.14 10.50 -5.79
CA VAL A 73 -6.94 9.05 -5.74
C VAL A 73 -7.65 8.48 -4.52
N GLU A 74 -8.49 7.48 -4.73
CA GLU A 74 -9.25 6.79 -3.69
C GLU A 74 -8.82 5.32 -3.65
N ILE A 75 -8.37 4.85 -2.49
CA ILE A 75 -7.98 3.45 -2.27
C ILE A 75 -9.19 2.73 -1.65
N TYR A 76 -9.73 1.76 -2.37
CA TYR A 76 -10.83 0.90 -1.90
C TYR A 76 -10.30 -0.33 -1.19
N ARG A 77 -11.12 -0.85 -0.28
CA ARG A 77 -10.82 -2.08 0.46
C ARG A 77 -11.11 -3.31 -0.41
N PRO A 78 -10.26 -4.34 -0.36
CA PRO A 78 -10.57 -5.61 -0.97
C PRO A 78 -11.76 -6.25 -0.25
N LEU A 79 -12.58 -7.00 -0.99
CA LEU A 79 -13.61 -7.85 -0.40
C LEU A 79 -12.87 -9.05 0.20
N ILE A 80 -12.95 -9.22 1.52
CA ILE A 80 -12.18 -10.22 2.26
C ILE A 80 -12.51 -11.63 1.72
N ALA A 81 -11.61 -12.17 0.90
CA ALA A 81 -11.53 -13.57 0.56
C ALA A 81 -10.17 -13.94 -0.09
N ASP A 82 -9.05 -13.93 0.66
CA ASP A 82 -8.21 -15.15 0.78
C ASP A 82 -6.91 -15.02 1.63
N PRO A 83 -6.46 -16.13 2.26
CA PRO A 83 -5.56 -16.18 3.42
C PRO A 83 -4.07 -16.34 3.05
N LYS A 84 -3.65 -15.88 1.86
CA LYS A 84 -2.36 -16.31 1.25
C LYS A 84 -1.16 -15.39 1.53
N ALA A 85 -1.38 -14.10 1.86
CA ALA A 85 -0.29 -13.12 2.02
C ALA A 85 0.47 -13.21 3.35
N VAL A 86 -0.13 -13.80 4.39
CA VAL A 86 0.49 -14.00 5.72
C VAL A 86 1.73 -14.92 5.64
N ARG A 87 1.85 -15.74 4.59
CA ARG A 87 2.99 -16.66 4.40
C ARG A 87 4.30 -15.97 4.01
N LYS A 88 4.29 -14.79 3.36
CA LYS A 88 5.53 -14.17 2.86
C LYS A 88 6.27 -13.36 3.93
N LYS A 89 5.57 -12.66 4.83
CA LYS A 89 6.21 -11.89 5.91
C LYS A 89 6.92 -12.75 6.97
N ARG A 90 6.60 -14.04 7.07
CA ARG A 90 7.33 -14.97 7.97
C ARG A 90 8.69 -15.44 7.42
N ALA A 91 9.01 -15.16 6.15
CA ALA A 91 10.26 -15.64 5.55
C ALA A 91 11.48 -14.78 5.89
N ASP A 92 11.29 -13.48 6.17
CA ASP A 92 12.42 -12.55 6.34
C ASP A 92 12.89 -12.38 7.81
N GLU A 93 12.07 -12.71 8.82
CA GLU A 93 12.44 -12.51 10.24
C GLU A 93 13.16 -13.70 10.92
N GLY A 94 13.42 -14.80 10.21
CA GLY A 94 13.98 -16.03 10.80
C GLY A 94 15.48 -16.28 10.64
N LYS A 95 16.23 -15.44 9.89
CA LYS A 95 17.69 -15.57 9.80
C LYS A 95 18.38 -14.80 10.94
N ALA A 96 18.24 -15.32 12.17
CA ALA A 96 19.15 -14.98 13.26
C ALA A 96 19.63 -16.27 13.94
N MET A 97 20.91 -16.57 13.75
CA MET A 97 21.64 -17.71 14.30
C MET A 97 21.54 -17.78 15.84
N LYS A 98 21.28 -18.97 16.38
CA LYS A 98 22.06 -19.47 17.52
C LYS A 98 22.29 -20.97 17.40
N LYS A 99 23.56 -21.30 17.22
CA LYS A 99 24.16 -22.63 17.19
C LYS A 99 24.27 -23.18 18.62
N GLY A 100 23.97 -24.47 18.81
CA GLY A 100 24.23 -25.27 20.02
C GLY A 100 22.98 -26.07 20.42
N GLY A 101 22.95 -27.41 20.56
CA GLY A 101 23.98 -28.44 20.54
C GLY A 101 23.65 -29.46 21.65
N GLY A 102 23.30 -30.71 21.29
CA GLY A 102 23.15 -31.92 22.16
C GLY A 102 22.02 -31.88 23.20
N SER A 103 21.34 -32.94 23.65
CA SER A 103 21.39 -34.42 23.55
C SER A 103 20.11 -34.93 24.27
N ALA A 104 19.33 -35.86 23.70
CA ALA A 104 19.22 -37.30 24.04
C ALA A 104 18.37 -37.68 25.29
N ASP A 105 17.71 -38.84 25.18
CA ASP A 105 16.98 -39.67 26.18
C ASP A 105 15.55 -39.26 26.58
N GLU A 106 14.48 -40.00 26.23
CA GLU A 106 14.09 -41.40 26.57
C GLU A 106 13.60 -41.56 28.02
N THR A 107 12.29 -41.75 28.19
CA THR A 107 11.65 -42.77 29.04
C THR A 107 10.14 -42.80 28.83
#